data_AF-A0A7C3K481-F1
#
_entry.id   AF-A0A7C3K481-F1
#
_cell.length_a   1.000
_cell.length_b   1.000
_cell.length_c   1.000
_cell.angle_alpha   90.00
_cell.angle_beta   90.00
_cell.angle_gamma   90.00
#
_symmetry.space_group_name_H-M   'P 1'
#
loop_
_entity.id
_entity.type
_entity.pdbx_description
1 polymer ?
#
loop_
_entity_poly.entity_id
_entity_poly.type
_entity_poly.pdbx_seq_one_letter_code
_entity_poly.pdbx_strand_id
1 'polypeptide(L)'
;MNALIDTNIFISREDYKQVPPSLSSLLRLFEQNSVRIFVHPMSKEDIKRDPDVTRKAISLSKILAYPELDSPPTSQGDAGFTGIVGAPRTDREIVDNELLYAIYRDAADFLISNDTEILRKAEKIGIADRVFDVGEALEFFKTQFIRHPPAPTPAIRHVPVYNLRLCDPILESLKADYPEFETWWKRISREGRKAWVSEKPDKTLGALLILKEEDEPIDCTPPLGKRRRLKISTLIVKHMGQKIGELFLKLAINHAIENNINEVYLTHYVKPNDELINLLDQYGFLKVGRKNNGEDVFSKTIAPIVPSEELESLRPKELNRKYYPSFYDGPRVRKHIIPIRPEYHDRLFIEYRHRIPGLREATGELIVEGNTIQKAYICHARSKKLGEGDVLVFYRSQDKMLTSVCSLDRIFRDLASYEEVMKLVGKRTVYSKDELVSLVNHGPVMIIFFLLHFDLKKYISLRNLQDAGIVRRAPQSVIEISNERYQQILKMGGLDERFTLH
;
A
#
# COMPACT_ATOMS: atom_id res chain seq x y z
N MET A 1 8.41 18.72 -11.44
CA MET A 1 8.35 17.25 -11.32
C MET A 1 8.96 16.61 -12.57
N ASN A 2 9.77 15.58 -12.37
CA ASN A 2 10.49 14.85 -13.40
C ASN A 2 10.04 13.38 -13.37
N ALA A 3 9.49 12.89 -14.47
CA ALA A 3 9.09 11.50 -14.64
C ALA A 3 10.07 10.79 -15.58
N LEU A 4 10.68 9.71 -15.12
CA LEU A 4 11.46 8.80 -15.94
C LEU A 4 10.51 7.79 -16.58
N ILE A 5 10.65 7.55 -17.89
CA ILE A 5 9.91 6.48 -18.57
C ILE A 5 10.83 5.30 -18.85
N ASP A 6 10.32 4.10 -18.60
CA ASP A 6 10.95 2.86 -19.01
C ASP A 6 11.01 2.76 -20.55
N THR A 7 12.06 2.10 -21.06
CA THR A 7 12.26 1.77 -22.47
C THR A 7 11.00 1.14 -23.08
N ASN A 8 10.31 0.24 -22.37
CA ASN A 8 9.09 -0.40 -22.88
C ASN A 8 7.92 0.58 -23.06
N ILE A 9 7.80 1.57 -22.18
CA ILE A 9 6.77 2.61 -22.28
C ILE A 9 7.07 3.54 -23.46
N PHE A 10 8.34 3.90 -23.64
CA PHE A 10 8.79 4.64 -24.81
C PHE A 10 8.48 3.88 -26.10
N ILE A 11 8.86 2.62 -26.20
CA ILE A 11 8.59 1.78 -27.37
C ILE A 11 7.07 1.68 -27.60
N SER A 12 6.27 1.41 -26.56
CA SER A 12 4.82 1.30 -26.71
C SER A 12 4.15 2.58 -27.23
N ARG A 13 4.73 3.76 -27.01
CA ARG A 13 4.24 5.02 -27.56
C ARG A 13 4.66 5.21 -29.01
N GLU A 14 5.88 4.80 -29.35
CA GLU A 14 6.54 5.16 -30.60
C GLU A 14 6.56 4.05 -31.66
N ASP A 15 6.16 2.83 -31.31
CA ASP A 15 6.01 1.68 -32.20
C ASP A 15 4.86 1.88 -33.21
N TYR A 16 4.85 1.10 -34.29
CA TYR A 16 3.83 1.15 -35.35
C TYR A 16 2.54 0.43 -34.91
N LYS A 17 2.03 0.78 -33.73
CA LYS A 17 0.80 0.25 -33.14
C LYS A 17 -0.03 1.38 -32.57
N GLN A 18 -1.32 1.13 -32.41
CA GLN A 18 -2.20 2.10 -31.75
C GLN A 18 -1.73 2.31 -30.31
N VAL A 19 -1.41 3.56 -29.96
CA VAL A 19 -1.02 3.92 -28.60
C VAL A 19 -2.19 3.63 -27.65
N PRO A 20 -1.96 2.94 -26.53
CA PRO A 20 -3.01 2.71 -25.54
C PRO A 20 -3.67 4.04 -25.10
N PRO A 21 -5.01 4.13 -25.04
CA PRO A 21 -5.71 5.36 -24.65
C PRO A 21 -5.29 5.89 -23.27
N SER A 22 -4.94 4.98 -22.35
CA SER A 22 -4.42 5.33 -21.02
C SER A 22 -3.08 6.06 -21.11
N LEU A 23 -2.14 5.55 -21.92
CA LEU A 23 -0.82 6.15 -22.13
C LEU A 23 -0.93 7.53 -22.79
N SER A 24 -1.73 7.66 -23.85
CA SER A 24 -1.95 8.94 -24.52
C SER A 24 -2.55 9.98 -23.57
N SER A 25 -3.53 9.58 -22.76
CA SER A 25 -4.17 10.47 -21.78
C SER A 25 -3.19 10.91 -20.68
N LEU A 26 -2.33 10.01 -20.21
CA LEU A 26 -1.31 10.30 -19.20
C LEU A 26 -0.28 11.31 -19.72
N LEU A 27 0.23 11.12 -20.94
CA LEU A 27 1.23 11.99 -21.54
C LEU A 27 0.68 13.40 -21.76
N ARG A 28 -0.57 13.53 -22.25
CA ARG A 28 -1.25 14.82 -22.35
C ARG A 28 -1.37 15.50 -20.99
N LEU A 29 -1.68 14.73 -19.95
CA LEU A 29 -1.81 15.24 -18.60
C LEU A 29 -0.46 15.76 -18.05
N PHE A 30 0.63 15.05 -18.34
CA PHE A 30 1.99 15.46 -17.99
C PHE A 30 2.38 16.76 -18.68
N GLU A 31 2.14 16.86 -19.99
CA GLU A 31 2.42 18.07 -20.78
C GLU A 31 1.67 19.30 -20.24
N GLN A 32 0.35 19.16 -20.00
CA GLN A 32 -0.50 20.24 -19.48
C GLN A 32 -0.09 20.73 -18.09
N ASN A 33 0.59 19.90 -17.30
CA ASN A 33 0.97 20.19 -15.91
C ASN A 33 2.48 20.36 -15.73
N SER A 34 3.22 20.55 -16.83
CA SER A 34 4.67 20.76 -16.82
C SER A 34 5.45 19.64 -16.09
N VAL A 35 4.96 18.39 -16.17
CA VAL A 35 5.72 17.21 -15.76
C VAL A 35 6.71 16.89 -16.87
N ARG A 36 8.00 17.04 -16.59
CA ARG A 36 9.03 16.81 -17.59
C ARG A 36 9.33 15.31 -17.68
N ILE A 37 9.20 14.76 -18.88
CA ILE A 37 9.49 13.36 -19.15
C ILE A 37 10.95 13.21 -19.54
N PHE A 38 11.68 12.31 -18.89
CA PHE A 38 13.06 11.97 -19.19
C PHE A 38 13.20 10.52 -19.62
N VAL A 39 14.25 10.24 -20.38
CA VAL A 39 14.73 8.89 -20.67
C VAL A 39 16.10 8.68 -20.04
N HIS A 40 16.39 7.44 -19.64
CA HIS A 40 17.72 7.10 -19.13
C HIS A 40 18.67 6.81 -20.31
N PRO A 41 19.95 7.24 -20.25
CA PRO A 41 20.94 6.92 -21.29
C PRO A 41 21.05 5.42 -21.58
N MET A 42 20.97 4.56 -20.55
CA MET A 42 20.96 3.10 -20.73
C MET A 42 19.74 2.59 -21.51
N SER A 43 18.60 3.30 -21.51
CA SER A 43 17.46 2.95 -22.37
C SER A 43 17.80 3.12 -23.85
N LYS A 44 18.67 4.06 -24.22
CA LYS A 44 19.19 4.16 -25.60
C LYS A 44 20.07 2.97 -25.94
N GLU A 45 20.93 2.53 -25.03
CA GLU A 45 21.77 1.34 -25.23
C GLU A 45 20.91 0.07 -25.36
N ASP A 46 19.81 -0.03 -24.60
CA ASP A 46 18.85 -1.12 -24.72
C ASP A 46 18.20 -1.15 -26.12
N ILE A 47 17.74 0.01 -26.61
CA ILE A 47 17.17 0.12 -27.97
C ILE A 47 18.21 -0.27 -29.04
N LYS A 48 19.51 0.04 -28.85
CA LYS A 48 20.55 -0.34 -29.82
C LYS A 48 20.70 -1.87 -29.97
N ARG A 49 20.30 -2.64 -28.96
CA ARG A 49 20.35 -4.11 -28.94
C ARG A 49 19.13 -4.77 -29.58
N ASP A 50 18.17 -4.00 -30.05
CA ASP A 50 17.00 -4.50 -30.76
C ASP A 50 17.42 -5.28 -32.02
N PRO A 51 17.01 -6.57 -32.15
CA PRO A 51 17.36 -7.40 -33.32
C PRO A 51 16.67 -6.93 -34.60
N ASP A 52 15.55 -6.22 -34.50
CA ASP A 52 14.85 -5.64 -35.66
C ASP A 52 15.51 -4.32 -36.05
N VAL A 53 16.26 -4.34 -37.15
CA VAL A 53 17.03 -3.19 -37.65
C VAL A 53 16.12 -2.00 -37.98
N THR A 54 14.92 -2.24 -38.49
CA THR A 54 13.97 -1.18 -38.86
C THR A 54 13.36 -0.56 -37.60
N ARG A 55 12.88 -1.38 -36.66
CA ARG A 55 12.35 -0.91 -35.38
C ARG A 55 13.40 -0.16 -34.58
N LYS A 56 14.64 -0.66 -34.56
CA LYS A 56 15.79 0.00 -33.93
C LYS A 56 16.02 1.40 -34.49
N ALA A 57 16.11 1.53 -35.82
CA ALA A 57 16.38 2.83 -36.46
C ALA A 57 15.28 3.85 -36.15
N ILE A 58 14.00 3.42 -36.18
CA ILE A 58 12.86 4.26 -35.84
C ILE A 58 12.94 4.71 -34.38
N SER A 59 13.09 3.78 -33.44
CA SER A 59 13.16 4.08 -32.01
C SER A 59 14.33 5.01 -31.66
N LEU A 60 15.51 4.79 -32.25
CA LEU A 60 16.68 5.66 -32.04
C LEU A 60 16.47 7.07 -32.59
N SER A 61 15.79 7.23 -33.73
CA SER A 61 15.48 8.57 -34.27
C SER A 61 14.52 9.34 -33.36
N LYS A 62 13.57 8.64 -32.74
CA LYS A 62 12.50 9.23 -31.92
C LYS A 62 12.92 9.50 -30.49
N ILE A 63 13.79 8.68 -29.90
CA ILE A 63 14.23 8.88 -28.51
C ILE A 63 15.03 10.18 -28.34
N LEU A 64 15.63 10.70 -29.41
CA LEU A 64 16.31 11.99 -29.42
C LEU A 64 15.38 13.19 -29.14
N ALA A 65 14.06 13.03 -29.32
CA ALA A 65 13.08 14.06 -28.99
C ALA A 65 12.85 14.21 -27.47
N TYR A 66 13.37 13.27 -26.67
CA TYR A 66 13.21 13.26 -25.22
C TYR A 66 14.49 13.76 -24.55
N PRO A 67 14.40 14.62 -23.52
CA PRO A 67 15.56 14.98 -22.74
C PRO A 67 16.08 13.75 -21.98
N GLU A 68 17.40 13.58 -21.97
CA GLU A 68 18.05 12.55 -21.17
C GLU A 68 18.29 13.02 -19.75
N LEU A 69 18.32 12.08 -18.80
CA LEU A 69 18.91 12.33 -17.51
C LEU A 69 20.41 12.62 -17.70
N ASP A 70 20.84 13.80 -17.26
CA ASP A 70 22.25 14.19 -17.29
C ASP A 70 23.03 13.41 -16.23
N SER A 71 24.04 12.67 -16.67
CA SER A 71 25.00 11.96 -15.82
C SER A 71 24.34 11.20 -14.65
N PRO A 72 23.41 10.27 -14.93
CA PRO A 72 22.65 9.59 -13.88
C PRO A 72 23.56 8.76 -12.97
N PRO A 73 23.18 8.61 -11.69
CA PRO A 73 23.94 7.80 -10.75
C PRO A 73 23.93 6.33 -11.20
N THR A 74 25.04 5.63 -11.00
CA THR A 74 25.15 4.21 -11.37
C THR A 74 25.00 3.28 -10.18
N SER A 75 24.26 2.18 -10.38
CA SER A 75 24.14 1.12 -9.38
C SER A 75 25.44 0.37 -9.11
N GLN A 76 26.43 0.50 -10.02
CA GLN A 76 27.73 -0.15 -9.89
C GLN A 76 28.46 0.31 -8.62
N GLY A 77 28.83 -0.65 -7.78
CA GLY A 77 29.56 -0.41 -6.54
C GLY A 77 28.68 -0.19 -5.30
N ASP A 78 27.36 -0.04 -5.44
CA ASP A 78 26.44 -0.03 -4.29
C ASP A 78 26.05 -1.47 -3.92
N ALA A 79 26.87 -2.08 -3.06
CA ALA A 79 26.64 -3.44 -2.57
C ALA A 79 25.34 -3.57 -1.75
N GLY A 80 24.90 -2.49 -1.10
CA GLY A 80 23.67 -2.47 -0.31
C GLY A 80 22.43 -2.56 -1.22
N PHE A 81 22.39 -1.72 -2.26
CA PHE A 81 21.35 -1.77 -3.28
C PHE A 81 21.36 -3.12 -4.02
N THR A 82 22.53 -3.55 -4.51
CA THR A 82 22.68 -4.80 -5.27
C THR A 82 22.31 -6.03 -4.44
N GLY A 83 22.60 -6.02 -3.14
CA GLY A 83 22.22 -7.08 -2.22
C GLY A 83 20.70 -7.25 -2.07
N ILE A 84 19.92 -6.18 -2.21
CA ILE A 84 18.46 -6.21 -2.10
C ILE A 84 17.80 -6.55 -3.45
N VAL A 85 18.25 -5.89 -4.52
CA VAL A 85 17.64 -5.99 -5.85
C VAL A 85 18.12 -7.23 -6.62
N GLY A 86 19.31 -7.71 -6.31
CA GLY A 86 20.01 -8.80 -6.98
C GLY A 86 20.95 -8.30 -8.08
N ALA A 87 22.05 -9.03 -8.29
CA ALA A 87 22.95 -8.78 -9.39
C ALA A 87 22.25 -9.07 -10.74
N PRO A 88 22.34 -8.15 -11.72
CA PRO A 88 21.69 -8.33 -13.00
C PRO A 88 22.33 -9.49 -13.75
N ARG A 89 21.51 -10.37 -14.33
CA ARG A 89 21.95 -11.53 -15.12
C ARG A 89 21.93 -11.26 -16.61
N THR A 90 21.11 -10.30 -17.02
CA THR A 90 20.90 -9.92 -18.41
C THR A 90 21.17 -8.44 -18.60
N ASP A 91 21.49 -8.10 -19.84
CA ASP A 91 21.66 -6.73 -20.29
C ASP A 91 20.45 -5.84 -20.04
N ARG A 92 19.24 -6.40 -20.14
CA ARG A 92 17.97 -5.74 -19.80
C ARG A 92 17.87 -5.49 -18.30
N GLU A 93 18.19 -6.48 -17.48
CA GLU A 93 18.18 -6.32 -16.02
C GLU A 93 19.17 -5.26 -15.53
N ILE A 94 20.28 -5.04 -16.26
CA ILE A 94 21.19 -3.91 -15.98
C ILE A 94 20.42 -2.60 -16.14
N VAL A 95 19.71 -2.41 -17.26
CA VAL A 95 18.95 -1.18 -17.51
C VAL A 95 17.84 -0.99 -16.48
N ASP A 96 17.09 -2.05 -16.16
CA ASP A 96 16.05 -2.01 -15.14
C ASP A 96 16.60 -1.60 -13.77
N ASN A 97 17.75 -2.15 -13.38
CA ASN A 97 18.42 -1.81 -12.12
C ASN A 97 18.91 -0.35 -12.13
N GLU A 98 19.46 0.15 -13.24
CA GLU A 98 19.88 1.56 -13.37
C GLU A 98 18.68 2.52 -13.33
N LEU A 99 17.56 2.19 -13.98
CA LEU A 99 16.32 2.95 -13.90
C LEU A 99 15.80 3.05 -12.46
N LEU A 100 15.77 1.93 -11.75
CA LEU A 100 15.39 1.89 -10.33
C LEU A 100 16.37 2.67 -9.46
N TYR A 101 17.67 2.55 -9.74
CA TYR A 101 18.71 3.23 -8.99
C TYR A 101 18.64 4.74 -9.17
N ALA A 102 18.30 5.22 -10.37
CA ALA A 102 18.04 6.64 -10.63
C ALA A 102 16.92 7.20 -9.73
N ILE A 103 15.83 6.44 -9.50
CA ILE A 103 14.78 6.84 -8.56
C ILE A 103 15.26 6.74 -7.11
N TYR A 104 15.93 5.64 -6.76
CA TYR A 104 16.48 5.39 -5.42
C TYR A 104 17.46 6.49 -4.97
N ARG A 105 18.23 7.04 -5.91
CA ARG A 105 19.18 8.13 -5.70
C ARG A 105 18.63 9.52 -6.04
N ASP A 106 17.32 9.63 -6.26
CA ASP A 106 16.62 10.90 -6.45
C ASP A 106 16.98 11.70 -7.71
N ALA A 107 17.47 11.04 -8.76
CA ALA A 107 17.71 11.66 -10.07
C ALA A 107 16.41 11.99 -10.83
N ALA A 108 15.30 11.30 -10.52
CA ALA A 108 13.96 11.64 -11.00
C ALA A 108 12.90 11.37 -9.90
N ASP A 109 11.75 12.04 -9.99
CA ASP A 109 10.70 11.93 -8.96
C ASP A 109 9.92 10.62 -9.06
N PHE A 110 9.56 10.23 -10.29
CA PHE A 110 8.73 9.06 -10.57
C PHE A 110 9.30 8.23 -11.72
N LEU A 111 9.04 6.91 -11.70
CA LEU A 111 9.30 6.00 -12.82
C LEU A 111 7.97 5.44 -13.33
N ILE A 112 7.75 5.49 -14.64
CA ILE A 112 6.60 4.86 -15.30
C ILE A 112 7.06 3.60 -16.02
N SER A 113 6.57 2.45 -15.58
CA SER A 113 6.87 1.14 -16.16
C SER A 113 5.69 0.18 -15.98
N ASN A 114 5.39 -0.61 -17.02
CA ASN A 114 4.45 -1.73 -16.93
C ASN A 114 5.16 -3.06 -16.61
N ASP A 115 6.47 -3.02 -16.33
CA ASP A 115 7.25 -4.21 -15.99
C ASP A 115 7.02 -4.58 -14.52
N THR A 116 6.39 -5.74 -14.30
CA THR A 116 6.11 -6.30 -12.97
C THR A 116 7.38 -6.55 -12.16
N GLU A 117 8.52 -6.83 -12.81
CA GLU A 117 9.78 -7.05 -12.10
C GLU A 117 10.35 -5.75 -11.53
N ILE A 118 10.26 -4.65 -12.29
CA ILE A 118 10.63 -3.31 -11.84
C ILE A 118 9.78 -2.91 -10.62
N LEU A 119 8.45 -3.08 -10.71
CA LEU A 119 7.52 -2.77 -9.62
C LEU A 119 7.86 -3.56 -8.34
N ARG A 120 8.12 -4.86 -8.46
CA ARG A 120 8.53 -5.72 -7.34
C ARG A 120 9.85 -5.29 -6.73
N LYS A 121 10.86 -4.98 -7.54
CA LYS A 121 12.16 -4.52 -7.06
C LYS A 121 12.02 -3.18 -6.32
N ALA A 122 11.16 -2.29 -6.81
CA ALA A 122 10.84 -1.02 -6.16
C ALA A 122 10.21 -1.19 -4.76
N GLU A 123 9.38 -2.21 -4.55
CA GLU A 123 8.84 -2.55 -3.23
C GLU A 123 9.95 -2.93 -2.24
N LYS A 124 10.85 -3.83 -2.66
CA LYS A 124 11.94 -4.32 -1.80
C LYS A 124 12.87 -3.22 -1.31
N ILE A 125 13.17 -2.24 -2.15
CA ILE A 125 14.01 -1.08 -1.79
C ILE A 125 13.21 0.09 -1.20
N GLY A 126 11.90 -0.07 -1.02
CA GLY A 126 11.04 0.90 -0.33
C GLY A 126 10.71 2.18 -1.14
N ILE A 127 10.70 2.10 -2.47
CA ILE A 127 10.37 3.21 -3.38
C ILE A 127 9.10 2.98 -4.22
N ALA A 128 8.31 1.94 -3.92
CA ALA A 128 7.10 1.58 -4.68
C ALA A 128 6.08 2.73 -4.85
N ASP A 129 6.01 3.69 -3.92
CA ASP A 129 5.16 4.89 -4.05
C ASP A 129 5.54 5.80 -5.21
N ARG A 130 6.75 5.64 -5.76
CA ARG A 130 7.32 6.46 -6.82
C ARG A 130 7.38 5.74 -8.17
N VAL A 131 6.98 4.46 -8.24
CA VAL A 131 7.02 3.67 -9.47
C VAL A 131 5.61 3.27 -9.84
N PHE A 132 5.16 3.63 -11.05
CA PHE A 132 3.76 3.47 -11.47
C PHE A 132 3.68 2.68 -12.77
N ASP A 133 2.67 1.81 -12.88
CA ASP A 133 2.17 1.43 -14.20
C ASP A 133 1.39 2.59 -14.84
N VAL A 134 1.15 2.50 -16.15
CA VAL A 134 0.49 3.58 -16.90
C VAL A 134 -0.93 3.86 -16.41
N GLY A 135 -1.69 2.82 -16.04
CA GLY A 135 -3.06 2.96 -15.54
C GLY A 135 -3.10 3.62 -14.17
N GLU A 136 -2.27 3.13 -13.24
CA GLU A 136 -2.12 3.73 -11.92
C GLU A 136 -1.64 5.19 -12.00
N ALA A 137 -0.64 5.48 -12.85
CA ALA A 137 -0.17 6.83 -13.06
C ALA A 137 -1.30 7.74 -13.55
N LEU A 138 -2.08 7.29 -14.54
CA LEU A 138 -3.18 8.09 -15.08
C LEU A 138 -4.21 8.44 -14.00
N GLU A 139 -4.69 7.44 -13.25
CA GLU A 139 -5.67 7.66 -12.20
C GLU A 139 -5.11 8.55 -11.08
N PHE A 140 -3.88 8.28 -10.66
CA PHE A 140 -3.20 9.08 -9.66
C PHE A 140 -3.06 10.54 -10.09
N PHE A 141 -2.45 10.82 -11.24
CA PHE A 141 -2.21 12.19 -11.67
C PHE A 141 -3.50 12.92 -12.05
N LYS A 142 -4.56 12.22 -12.49
CA LYS A 142 -5.90 12.84 -12.62
C LYS A 142 -6.37 13.40 -11.30
N THR A 143 -6.23 12.66 -10.20
CA THR A 143 -6.64 13.15 -8.87
C THR A 143 -5.83 14.36 -8.40
N GLN A 144 -4.59 14.49 -8.88
CA GLN A 144 -3.68 15.56 -8.49
C GLN A 144 -3.83 16.82 -9.34
N PHE A 145 -4.14 16.66 -10.62
CA PHE A 145 -4.16 17.78 -11.58
C PHE A 145 -5.55 18.19 -12.02
N ILE A 146 -6.54 17.29 -11.95
CA ILE A 146 -7.90 17.56 -12.40
C ILE A 146 -8.79 17.81 -11.17
N ARG A 147 -9.36 19.02 -11.10
CA ARG A 147 -10.28 19.43 -10.01
C ARG A 147 -11.56 18.59 -9.94
N HIS A 148 -11.99 18.05 -11.06
CA HIS A 148 -13.17 17.18 -11.21
C HIS A 148 -12.78 15.92 -12.00
N PRO A 149 -12.22 14.89 -11.36
CA PRO A 149 -11.92 13.65 -12.06
C PRO A 149 -13.20 13.03 -12.65
N PRO A 150 -13.12 12.35 -13.81
CA PRO A 150 -14.26 11.63 -14.38
C PRO A 150 -14.71 10.47 -13.47
N ALA A 151 -15.82 9.82 -13.87
CA ALA A 151 -16.65 8.91 -13.08
C ALA A 151 -15.94 8.11 -11.96
N PRO A 152 -16.54 8.06 -10.76
CA PRO A 152 -15.92 7.49 -9.58
C PRO A 152 -15.60 6.00 -9.74
N THR A 153 -14.49 5.55 -9.16
CA THR A 153 -14.26 4.10 -8.95
C THR A 153 -15.30 3.61 -7.93
N PRO A 154 -16.19 2.67 -8.27
CA PRO A 154 -17.21 2.19 -7.32
C PRO A 154 -16.62 1.66 -6.02
N ALA A 155 -17.28 1.99 -4.90
CA ALA A 155 -17.00 1.46 -3.57
C ALA A 155 -17.04 -0.08 -3.57
N ILE A 156 -16.28 -0.68 -2.64
CA ILE A 156 -16.28 -2.14 -2.50
C ILE A 156 -17.66 -2.60 -2.05
N ARG A 157 -18.20 -3.60 -2.76
CA ARG A 157 -19.50 -4.21 -2.43
C ARG A 157 -19.29 -5.57 -1.79
N HIS A 158 -20.09 -5.88 -0.78
CA HIS A 158 -20.18 -7.23 -0.21
C HIS A 158 -21.43 -7.93 -0.75
N VAL A 159 -21.24 -8.86 -1.68
CA VAL A 159 -22.34 -9.45 -2.44
C VAL A 159 -22.29 -10.98 -2.42
N PRO A 160 -23.44 -11.66 -2.51
CA PRO A 160 -23.45 -13.11 -2.76
C PRO A 160 -22.75 -13.47 -4.07
N VAL A 161 -21.98 -14.55 -4.07
CA VAL A 161 -21.21 -15.02 -5.25
C VAL A 161 -22.11 -15.32 -6.44
N TYR A 162 -23.35 -15.79 -6.22
CA TYR A 162 -24.31 -16.06 -7.30
C TYR A 162 -24.77 -14.81 -8.05
N ASN A 163 -24.54 -13.61 -7.53
CA ASN A 163 -24.82 -12.35 -8.23
C ASN A 163 -23.68 -11.90 -9.14
N LEU A 164 -22.54 -12.59 -9.11
CA LEU A 164 -21.36 -12.28 -9.92
C LEU A 164 -21.37 -13.09 -11.22
N ARG A 165 -20.86 -12.47 -12.29
CA ARG A 165 -20.77 -13.11 -13.60
C ARG A 165 -19.56 -14.03 -13.66
N LEU A 166 -19.78 -15.34 -13.80
CA LEU A 166 -18.70 -16.32 -13.94
C LEU A 166 -17.87 -16.12 -15.23
N CYS A 167 -18.43 -15.43 -16.23
CA CYS A 167 -17.73 -15.04 -17.46
C CYS A 167 -16.95 -13.73 -17.35
N ASP A 168 -16.81 -13.15 -16.15
CA ASP A 168 -16.02 -11.93 -15.98
C ASP A 168 -14.53 -12.21 -16.26
N PRO A 169 -13.84 -11.37 -17.06
CA PRO A 169 -12.44 -11.59 -17.44
C PRO A 169 -11.47 -11.77 -16.27
N ILE A 170 -11.76 -11.21 -15.08
CA ILE A 170 -10.90 -11.39 -13.91
C ILE A 170 -10.79 -12.88 -13.49
N LEU A 171 -11.82 -13.68 -13.78
CA LEU A 171 -11.90 -15.08 -13.36
C LEU A 171 -11.20 -16.03 -14.32
N GLU A 172 -10.86 -15.61 -15.54
CA GLU A 172 -10.27 -16.47 -16.56
C GLU A 172 -8.92 -17.05 -16.11
N SER A 173 -8.08 -16.25 -15.43
CA SER A 173 -6.83 -16.77 -14.86
C SER A 173 -7.07 -17.82 -13.77
N LEU A 174 -8.13 -17.68 -12.98
CA LEU A 174 -8.48 -18.66 -11.95
C LEU A 174 -9.03 -19.95 -12.56
N LYS A 175 -9.81 -19.87 -13.64
CA LYS A 175 -10.27 -21.07 -14.36
C LYS A 175 -9.11 -21.85 -14.97
N ALA A 176 -8.12 -21.13 -15.50
CA ALA A 176 -6.91 -21.74 -16.06
C ALA A 176 -6.06 -22.44 -14.98
N ASP A 177 -5.90 -21.81 -13.82
CA ASP A 177 -5.10 -22.34 -12.70
C ASP A 177 -5.83 -23.48 -11.95
N TYR A 178 -7.16 -23.47 -11.92
CA TYR A 178 -7.98 -24.43 -11.19
C TYR A 178 -9.02 -25.07 -12.11
N PRO A 179 -8.77 -26.27 -12.67
CA PRO A 179 -9.70 -26.93 -13.60
C PRO A 179 -11.12 -27.16 -13.03
N GLU A 180 -11.24 -27.33 -11.71
CA GLU A 180 -12.53 -27.51 -11.02
C GLU A 180 -13.19 -26.18 -10.59
N PHE A 181 -12.65 -25.02 -10.99
CA PHE A 181 -13.10 -23.70 -10.53
C PHE A 181 -14.60 -23.47 -10.74
N GLU A 182 -15.14 -23.85 -11.91
CA GLU A 182 -16.57 -23.64 -12.20
C GLU A 182 -17.47 -24.51 -11.33
N THR A 183 -17.06 -25.75 -11.07
CA THR A 183 -17.77 -26.66 -10.17
C THR A 183 -17.73 -26.14 -8.73
N TRP A 184 -16.55 -25.68 -8.29
CA TRP A 184 -16.38 -25.03 -7.00
C TRP A 184 -17.24 -23.76 -6.88
N TRP A 185 -17.28 -22.92 -7.91
CA TRP A 185 -18.08 -21.70 -7.95
C TRP A 185 -19.58 -21.98 -7.81
N LYS A 186 -20.09 -22.99 -8.53
CA LYS A 186 -21.48 -23.44 -8.41
C LYS A 186 -21.81 -23.92 -7.00
N ARG A 187 -20.88 -24.63 -6.35
CA ARG A 187 -21.05 -25.10 -4.97
C ARG A 187 -21.13 -23.94 -3.99
N ILE A 188 -20.14 -23.04 -3.98
CA ILE A 188 -20.13 -21.89 -3.05
C ILE A 188 -21.29 -20.91 -3.29
N SER A 189 -21.79 -20.86 -4.54
CA SER A 189 -23.00 -20.11 -4.88
C SER A 189 -24.23 -20.69 -4.19
N ARG A 190 -24.41 -22.02 -4.20
CA ARG A 190 -25.51 -22.70 -3.48
C ARG A 190 -25.40 -22.57 -1.96
N GLU A 191 -24.18 -22.52 -1.43
CA GLU A 191 -23.90 -22.25 -0.02
C GLU A 191 -24.25 -20.79 0.38
N GLY A 192 -24.55 -19.91 -0.58
CA GLY A 192 -24.82 -18.50 -0.32
C GLY A 192 -23.57 -17.72 0.09
N ARG A 193 -22.37 -18.21 -0.25
CA ARG A 193 -21.10 -17.55 0.10
C ARG A 193 -21.06 -16.15 -0.50
N LYS A 194 -20.50 -15.22 0.26
CA LYS A 194 -20.35 -13.82 -0.14
C LYS A 194 -18.92 -13.51 -0.55
N ALA A 195 -18.77 -12.44 -1.32
CA ALA A 195 -17.52 -11.93 -1.81
C ALA A 195 -17.48 -10.40 -1.66
N TRP A 196 -16.30 -9.89 -1.35
CA TRP A 196 -16.00 -8.47 -1.49
C TRP A 196 -15.49 -8.22 -2.90
N VAL A 197 -16.07 -7.23 -3.59
CA VAL A 197 -15.71 -6.90 -4.98
C VAL A 197 -15.48 -5.41 -5.17
N SER A 198 -14.49 -5.08 -5.99
CA SER A 198 -14.34 -3.76 -6.60
C SER A 198 -14.77 -3.85 -8.06
N GLU A 199 -15.54 -2.88 -8.53
CA GLU A 199 -15.93 -2.76 -9.94
C GLU A 199 -15.09 -1.67 -10.62
N LYS A 200 -14.85 -1.84 -11.92
CA LYS A 200 -14.31 -0.79 -12.78
C LYS A 200 -15.45 0.10 -13.31
N PRO A 201 -15.13 1.27 -13.90
CA PRO A 201 -16.14 2.12 -14.53
C PRO A 201 -16.98 1.42 -15.60
N ASP A 202 -16.43 0.41 -16.27
CA ASP A 202 -17.10 -0.41 -17.30
C ASP A 202 -17.97 -1.55 -16.74
N LYS A 203 -18.16 -1.62 -15.41
CA LYS A 203 -18.91 -2.65 -14.67
C LYS A 203 -18.27 -4.06 -14.66
N THR A 204 -17.06 -4.22 -15.19
CA THR A 204 -16.29 -5.45 -14.96
C THR A 204 -15.66 -5.46 -13.57
N LEU A 205 -15.33 -6.65 -13.06
CA LEU A 205 -14.66 -6.78 -11.77
C LEU A 205 -13.20 -6.28 -11.86
N GLY A 206 -12.84 -5.40 -10.94
CA GLY A 206 -11.47 -4.92 -10.72
C GLY A 206 -10.72 -5.73 -9.68
N ALA A 207 -11.43 -6.26 -8.68
CA ALA A 207 -10.87 -7.11 -7.64
C ALA A 207 -11.94 -7.99 -6.98
N LEU A 208 -11.53 -9.14 -6.43
CA LEU A 208 -12.40 -10.10 -5.76
C LEU A 208 -11.70 -10.73 -4.54
N LEU A 209 -12.38 -10.73 -3.39
CA LEU A 209 -11.99 -11.44 -2.17
C LEU A 209 -13.13 -12.34 -1.71
N ILE A 210 -12.83 -13.63 -1.51
CA ILE A 210 -13.76 -14.62 -0.96
C ILE A 210 -13.14 -15.25 0.28
N LEU A 211 -13.85 -15.14 1.40
CA LEU A 211 -13.45 -15.71 2.68
C LEU A 211 -14.27 -16.95 3.01
N LYS A 212 -13.68 -17.88 3.77
CA LYS A 212 -14.35 -19.06 4.30
C LYS A 212 -13.80 -19.39 5.68
N GLU A 213 -14.66 -19.48 6.68
CA GLU A 213 -14.32 -20.08 7.97
C GLU A 213 -14.37 -21.61 7.85
N GLU A 214 -13.35 -22.28 8.37
CA GLU A 214 -13.29 -23.74 8.42
C GLU A 214 -12.40 -24.19 9.58
N ASP A 215 -12.59 -25.43 10.02
CA ASP A 215 -11.85 -26.03 11.12
C ASP A 215 -11.07 -27.28 10.73
N GLU A 216 -10.97 -27.57 9.44
CA GLU A 216 -10.35 -28.79 8.90
C GLU A 216 -8.81 -28.77 8.97
N PRO A 217 -8.14 -29.95 9.01
CA PRO A 217 -6.70 -30.02 8.79
C PRO A 217 -6.34 -29.59 7.36
N ILE A 218 -5.13 -29.06 7.19
CA ILE A 218 -4.61 -28.71 5.86
C ILE A 218 -3.62 -29.80 5.45
N ASP A 219 -3.97 -30.52 4.39
CA ASP A 219 -3.10 -31.52 3.77
C ASP A 219 -1.97 -30.84 2.99
N CYS A 220 -0.88 -30.55 3.70
CA CYS A 220 0.36 -30.00 3.17
C CYS A 220 1.57 -30.63 3.85
N THR A 221 2.77 -30.33 3.36
CA THR A 221 4.04 -30.72 3.96
C THR A 221 4.77 -29.48 4.47
N PRO A 222 5.04 -29.35 5.78
CA PRO A 222 4.56 -30.20 6.88
C PRO A 222 3.03 -30.12 7.07
N PRO A 223 2.36 -31.16 7.60
CA PRO A 223 0.91 -31.17 7.78
C PRO A 223 0.47 -30.22 8.89
N LEU A 224 -0.62 -29.49 8.66
CA LEU A 224 -1.21 -28.61 9.67
C LEU A 224 -2.46 -29.27 10.24
N GLY A 225 -2.44 -29.53 11.54
CA GLY A 225 -3.53 -30.21 12.25
C GLY A 225 -4.84 -29.42 12.28
N LYS A 226 -5.89 -30.04 12.81
CA LYS A 226 -7.22 -29.45 12.95
C LYS A 226 -7.18 -28.18 13.82
N ARG A 227 -7.58 -27.03 13.27
CA ARG A 227 -7.75 -25.75 13.98
C ARG A 227 -8.78 -24.91 13.26
N ARG A 228 -9.51 -24.07 14.00
CA ARG A 228 -10.39 -23.04 13.41
C ARG A 228 -9.56 -21.96 12.73
N ARG A 229 -9.76 -21.78 11.44
CA ARG A 229 -9.01 -20.86 10.57
C ARG A 229 -9.95 -20.07 9.67
N LEU A 230 -9.47 -18.91 9.23
CA LEU A 230 -10.09 -18.14 8.16
C LEU A 230 -9.28 -18.38 6.89
N LYS A 231 -9.89 -19.05 5.92
CA LYS A 231 -9.32 -19.23 4.59
C LYS A 231 -9.65 -18.04 3.71
N ILE A 232 -8.64 -17.39 3.16
CA ILE A 232 -8.79 -16.56 1.96
C ILE A 232 -8.88 -17.53 0.78
N SER A 233 -10.10 -17.81 0.32
CA SER A 233 -10.36 -18.80 -0.73
C SER A 233 -10.00 -18.27 -2.11
N THR A 234 -10.16 -16.96 -2.31
CA THR A 234 -9.79 -16.28 -3.55
C THR A 234 -9.41 -14.85 -3.20
N LEU A 235 -8.27 -14.39 -3.69
CA LEU A 235 -7.86 -13.00 -3.67
C LEU A 235 -7.24 -12.71 -5.03
N ILE A 236 -7.88 -11.84 -5.80
CA ILE A 236 -7.39 -11.41 -7.11
C ILE A 236 -7.63 -9.92 -7.27
N VAL A 237 -6.62 -9.21 -7.77
CA VAL A 237 -6.64 -7.77 -8.01
C VAL A 237 -6.09 -7.52 -9.41
N LYS A 238 -6.85 -6.80 -10.24
CA LYS A 238 -6.46 -6.40 -11.62
C LYS A 238 -6.57 -4.90 -11.86
N HIS A 239 -7.10 -4.15 -10.90
CA HIS A 239 -7.30 -2.70 -10.98
C HIS A 239 -6.94 -2.07 -9.62
N MET A 240 -6.27 -0.91 -9.63
CA MET A 240 -5.78 -0.20 -8.43
C MET A 240 -4.80 -1.00 -7.55
N GLY A 241 -4.23 -2.06 -8.13
CA GLY A 241 -3.03 -2.78 -7.68
C GLY A 241 -2.92 -3.01 -6.17
N GLN A 242 -1.76 -2.64 -5.64
CA GLN A 242 -1.34 -2.91 -4.26
C GLN A 242 -2.32 -2.40 -3.21
N LYS A 243 -2.94 -1.24 -3.42
CA LYS A 243 -3.79 -0.63 -2.39
C LYS A 243 -5.10 -1.40 -2.15
N ILE A 244 -5.72 -1.94 -3.21
CA ILE A 244 -6.89 -2.81 -3.04
C ILE A 244 -6.48 -4.14 -2.40
N GLY A 245 -5.31 -4.67 -2.76
CA GLY A 245 -4.74 -5.84 -2.10
C GLY A 245 -4.58 -5.63 -0.59
N GLU A 246 -3.98 -4.52 -0.19
CA GLU A 246 -3.79 -4.11 1.21
C GLU A 246 -5.13 -4.01 1.96
N LEU A 247 -6.14 -3.40 1.34
CA LEU A 247 -7.50 -3.32 1.88
C LEU A 247 -8.15 -4.70 2.03
N PHE A 248 -7.99 -5.59 1.07
CA PHE A 248 -8.51 -6.96 1.17
C PHE A 248 -7.84 -7.78 2.28
N LEU A 249 -6.52 -7.63 2.47
CA LEU A 249 -5.85 -8.24 3.62
C LEU A 249 -6.34 -7.65 4.94
N LYS A 250 -6.51 -6.33 5.00
CA LYS A 250 -7.10 -5.65 6.17
C LYS A 250 -8.49 -6.19 6.49
N LEU A 251 -9.36 -6.35 5.49
CA LEU A 251 -10.71 -6.93 5.66
C LEU A 251 -10.65 -8.37 6.18
N ALA A 252 -9.76 -9.20 5.65
CA ALA A 252 -9.59 -10.58 6.11
C ALA A 252 -9.08 -10.63 7.56
N ILE A 253 -8.10 -9.80 7.91
CA ILE A 253 -7.54 -9.70 9.26
C ILE A 253 -8.61 -9.20 10.26
N ASN A 254 -9.36 -8.15 9.90
CA ASN A 254 -10.44 -7.63 10.73
C ASN A 254 -11.55 -8.67 10.94
N HIS A 255 -11.95 -9.38 9.88
CA HIS A 255 -12.92 -10.49 9.99
C HIS A 255 -12.42 -11.56 10.97
N ALA A 256 -11.14 -11.90 10.93
CA ALA A 256 -10.54 -12.86 11.85
C ALA A 256 -10.58 -12.37 13.31
N ILE A 257 -10.23 -11.10 13.54
CA ILE A 257 -10.28 -10.47 14.88
C ILE A 257 -11.71 -10.47 15.43
N GLU A 258 -12.67 -9.96 14.66
CA GLU A 258 -14.08 -9.85 15.06
C GLU A 258 -14.70 -11.21 15.40
N ASN A 259 -14.29 -12.26 14.70
CA ASN A 259 -14.78 -13.62 14.90
C ASN A 259 -13.90 -14.47 15.83
N ASN A 260 -12.89 -13.88 16.48
CA ASN A 260 -11.92 -14.58 17.36
C ASN A 260 -11.26 -15.79 16.68
N ILE A 261 -10.82 -15.62 15.45
CA ILE A 261 -10.05 -16.61 14.68
C ILE A 261 -8.58 -16.19 14.71
N ASN A 262 -7.72 -17.05 15.27
CA ASN A 262 -6.32 -16.68 15.49
C ASN A 262 -5.42 -16.93 14.27
N GLU A 263 -5.93 -17.57 13.23
CA GLU A 263 -5.11 -17.98 12.07
C GLU A 263 -5.86 -17.67 10.76
N VAL A 264 -5.24 -16.86 9.91
CA VAL A 264 -5.68 -16.57 8.54
C VAL A 264 -4.72 -17.21 7.58
N TYR A 265 -5.21 -17.92 6.58
CA TYR A 265 -4.35 -18.62 5.64
C TYR A 265 -4.89 -18.59 4.21
N LEU A 266 -4.01 -18.85 3.25
CA LEU A 266 -4.35 -19.05 1.85
C LEU A 266 -3.46 -20.12 1.20
N THR A 267 -3.90 -20.60 0.05
CA THR A 267 -3.09 -21.45 -0.83
C THR A 267 -2.89 -20.72 -2.15
N HIS A 268 -1.69 -20.82 -2.73
CA HIS A 268 -1.40 -20.14 -3.98
C HIS A 268 -0.41 -20.91 -4.85
N TYR A 269 -0.69 -20.93 -6.15
CA TYR A 269 0.27 -21.37 -7.17
C TYR A 269 1.26 -20.24 -7.44
N VAL A 270 2.37 -20.23 -6.69
CA VAL A 270 3.40 -19.19 -6.81
C VAL A 270 3.96 -19.17 -8.23
N LYS A 271 3.82 -18.02 -8.89
CA LYS A 271 4.37 -17.76 -10.22
C LYS A 271 5.63 -16.90 -10.12
N PRO A 272 6.50 -16.87 -11.16
CA PRO A 272 7.54 -15.86 -11.23
C PRO A 272 6.93 -14.46 -11.19
N ASN A 273 7.52 -13.55 -10.40
CA ASN A 273 7.08 -12.15 -10.24
C ASN A 273 5.65 -11.98 -9.69
N ASP A 274 5.28 -12.78 -8.70
CA ASP A 274 3.97 -12.76 -8.07
C ASP A 274 3.81 -11.63 -7.02
N GLU A 275 3.05 -10.59 -7.38
CA GLU A 275 2.77 -9.42 -6.53
C GLU A 275 2.05 -9.78 -5.23
N LEU A 276 1.24 -10.84 -5.23
CA LEU A 276 0.53 -11.27 -4.03
C LEU A 276 1.52 -11.71 -2.95
N ILE A 277 2.62 -12.37 -3.33
CA ILE A 277 3.62 -12.83 -2.35
C ILE A 277 4.31 -11.66 -1.65
N ASN A 278 4.62 -10.57 -2.36
CA ASN A 278 5.22 -9.39 -1.72
C ASN A 278 4.24 -8.74 -0.75
N LEU A 279 2.96 -8.64 -1.15
CA LEU A 279 1.91 -8.12 -0.29
C LEU A 279 1.75 -8.97 0.98
N LEU A 280 1.73 -10.30 0.82
CA LEU A 280 1.65 -11.24 1.94
C LEU A 280 2.84 -11.10 2.90
N ASP A 281 4.06 -11.03 2.37
CA ASP A 281 5.29 -10.82 3.15
C ASP A 281 5.26 -9.50 3.92
N GLN A 282 4.86 -8.40 3.26
CA GLN A 282 4.75 -7.07 3.86
C GLN A 282 3.82 -7.04 5.08
N TYR A 283 2.75 -7.83 5.06
CA TYR A 283 1.79 -7.94 6.16
C TYR A 283 1.95 -9.23 6.97
N GLY A 284 3.11 -9.87 6.94
CA GLY A 284 3.52 -10.90 7.89
C GLY A 284 2.84 -12.26 7.72
N PHE A 285 2.47 -12.62 6.48
CA PHE A 285 2.14 -14.00 6.15
C PHE A 285 3.42 -14.79 5.88
N LEU A 286 3.51 -15.98 6.45
CA LEU A 286 4.66 -16.86 6.31
C LEU A 286 4.29 -18.10 5.50
N LYS A 287 5.20 -18.56 4.64
CA LYS A 287 5.06 -19.87 3.99
C LYS A 287 5.26 -20.96 5.04
N VAL A 288 4.20 -21.72 5.33
CA VAL A 288 4.17 -22.76 6.38
C VAL A 288 4.18 -24.18 5.83
N GLY A 289 3.94 -24.35 4.53
CA GLY A 289 3.99 -25.66 3.90
C GLY A 289 3.68 -25.61 2.41
N ARG A 290 3.63 -26.80 1.79
CA ARG A 290 3.28 -26.98 0.39
C ARG A 290 2.33 -28.16 0.21
N LYS A 291 1.29 -28.01 -0.60
CA LYS A 291 0.31 -29.05 -0.91
C LYS A 291 0.81 -29.98 -2.01
N ASN A 292 0.26 -31.18 -2.07
CA ASN A 292 0.62 -32.20 -3.06
C ASN A 292 0.35 -31.76 -4.51
N ASN A 293 -0.64 -30.88 -4.71
CA ASN A 293 -0.95 -30.29 -6.01
C ASN A 293 0.01 -29.16 -6.42
N GLY A 294 1.01 -28.81 -5.60
CA GLY A 294 2.04 -27.81 -5.92
C GLY A 294 1.80 -26.41 -5.33
N GLU A 295 0.61 -26.15 -4.75
CA GLU A 295 0.30 -24.87 -4.09
C GLU A 295 1.14 -24.67 -2.82
N ASP A 296 1.66 -23.47 -2.62
CA ASP A 296 2.25 -23.07 -1.35
C ASP A 296 1.16 -22.61 -0.37
N VAL A 297 1.35 -22.92 0.90
CA VAL A 297 0.44 -22.54 1.99
C VAL A 297 1.07 -21.37 2.75
N PHE A 298 0.38 -20.23 2.76
CA PHE A 298 0.77 -19.05 3.52
C PHE A 298 -0.18 -18.88 4.69
N SER A 299 0.36 -18.67 5.90
CA SER A 299 -0.42 -18.53 7.12
C SER A 299 0.07 -17.34 7.93
N LYS A 300 -0.87 -16.72 8.64
CA LYS A 300 -0.65 -15.59 9.53
C LYS A 300 -1.38 -15.81 10.84
N THR A 301 -0.62 -15.70 11.92
CA THR A 301 -1.15 -15.67 13.29
C THR A 301 -1.58 -14.24 13.64
N ILE A 302 -2.80 -14.08 14.13
CA ILE A 302 -3.43 -12.77 14.38
C ILE A 302 -3.04 -12.19 15.74
N ALA A 303 -3.02 -13.02 16.79
CA ALA A 303 -2.50 -12.69 18.11
C ALA A 303 -1.34 -13.66 18.45
N PRO A 304 -0.12 -13.37 17.98
CA PRO A 304 1.04 -14.24 18.18
C PRO A 304 1.59 -14.12 19.60
N ILE A 305 2.14 -15.23 20.12
CA ILE A 305 3.04 -15.21 21.27
C ILE A 305 4.46 -15.12 20.70
N VAL A 306 5.16 -14.02 20.96
CA VAL A 306 6.49 -13.77 20.42
C VAL A 306 7.54 -14.07 21.50
N PRO A 307 8.54 -14.92 21.22
CA PRO A 307 9.62 -15.21 22.17
C PRO A 307 10.42 -13.95 22.54
N SER A 308 10.92 -13.88 23.77
CA SER A 308 11.69 -12.73 24.26
C SER A 308 12.94 -12.47 23.42
N GLU A 309 13.62 -13.50 22.95
CA GLU A 309 14.81 -13.37 22.11
C GLU A 309 14.49 -12.66 20.78
N GLU A 310 13.32 -12.95 20.22
CA GLU A 310 12.86 -12.30 18.99
C GLU A 310 12.41 -10.86 19.24
N LEU A 311 11.71 -10.62 20.35
CA LEU A 311 11.35 -9.26 20.76
C LEU A 311 12.60 -8.40 20.91
N GLU A 312 13.65 -8.90 21.54
CA GLU A 312 14.90 -8.16 21.77
C GLU A 312 15.72 -7.94 20.50
N SER A 313 15.81 -8.94 19.62
CA SER A 313 16.65 -8.90 18.42
C SER A 313 16.09 -8.02 17.29
N LEU A 314 14.77 -7.93 17.14
CA LEU A 314 14.14 -7.12 16.10
C LEU A 314 13.89 -5.69 16.57
N ARG A 315 14.00 -4.73 15.64
CA ARG A 315 13.61 -3.34 15.89
C ARG A 315 12.08 -3.25 16.02
N PRO A 316 11.53 -2.37 16.86
CA PRO A 316 10.08 -2.24 17.02
C PRO A 316 9.30 -2.05 15.71
N LYS A 317 9.83 -1.28 14.75
CA LYS A 317 9.23 -1.13 13.42
C LYS A 317 9.13 -2.45 12.64
N GLU A 318 10.13 -3.32 12.74
CA GLU A 318 10.14 -4.62 12.09
C GLU A 318 9.13 -5.57 12.74
N LEU A 319 9.04 -5.54 14.08
CA LEU A 319 8.00 -6.26 14.83
C LEU A 319 6.60 -5.83 14.39
N ASN A 320 6.34 -4.52 14.28
CA ASN A 320 5.03 -3.98 13.91
C ASN A 320 4.58 -4.40 12.50
N ARG A 321 5.53 -4.56 11.57
CA ARG A 321 5.24 -5.06 10.21
C ARG A 321 5.01 -6.56 10.21
N LYS A 322 5.94 -7.32 10.81
CA LYS A 322 5.90 -8.79 10.86
C LYS A 322 4.65 -9.30 11.59
N TYR A 323 4.29 -8.67 12.69
CA TYR A 323 3.22 -9.11 13.57
C TYR A 323 1.94 -8.29 13.46
N TYR A 324 1.82 -7.39 12.48
CA TYR A 324 0.57 -6.67 12.19
C TYR A 324 -0.64 -7.62 12.25
N PRO A 325 -1.78 -7.30 12.88
CA PRO A 325 -2.13 -6.02 13.48
C PRO A 325 -1.50 -5.80 14.86
N SER A 326 -0.85 -6.80 15.47
CA SER A 326 -0.11 -6.62 16.71
C SER A 326 1.08 -5.67 16.55
N PHE A 327 1.43 -5.00 17.64
CA PHE A 327 2.48 -3.98 17.64
C PHE A 327 3.21 -3.92 18.98
N TYR A 328 4.47 -3.50 18.91
CA TYR A 328 5.31 -3.31 20.07
C TYR A 328 5.01 -1.98 20.77
N ASP A 329 4.65 -2.06 22.05
CA ASP A 329 4.34 -0.89 22.89
C ASP A 329 5.21 -0.83 24.17
N GLY A 330 6.15 -1.77 24.32
CA GLY A 330 7.05 -1.88 25.47
C GLY A 330 8.05 -0.73 25.64
N PRO A 331 9.04 -0.86 26.55
CA PRO A 331 9.90 0.25 26.98
C PRO A 331 10.83 0.82 25.90
N ARG A 332 11.10 0.09 24.80
CA ARG A 332 12.00 0.54 23.73
C ARG A 332 11.41 1.64 22.83
N VAL A 333 10.13 1.96 22.96
CA VAL A 333 9.43 2.94 22.13
C VAL A 333 8.86 4.07 22.97
N ARG A 334 8.87 5.30 22.42
CA ARG A 334 8.18 6.44 23.05
C ARG A 334 6.70 6.44 22.63
N LYS A 335 5.88 7.12 23.42
CA LYS A 335 4.43 7.18 23.25
C LYS A 335 4.01 8.62 23.05
N HIS A 336 3.27 8.90 21.98
CA HIS A 336 2.91 10.27 21.61
C HIS A 336 1.43 10.43 21.31
N ILE A 337 0.85 11.53 21.75
CA ILE A 337 -0.46 12.00 21.32
C ILE A 337 -0.28 12.96 20.14
N ILE A 338 -0.93 12.67 19.02
CA ILE A 338 -0.83 13.42 17.77
C ILE A 338 -2.16 14.15 17.50
N PRO A 339 -2.21 15.49 17.60
CA PRO A 339 -3.41 16.22 17.23
C PRO A 339 -3.62 16.22 15.71
N ILE A 340 -4.86 16.01 15.31
CA ILE A 340 -5.30 16.01 13.91
C ILE A 340 -6.64 16.71 13.76
N ARG A 341 -6.78 17.49 12.68
CA ARG A 341 -8.04 18.15 12.34
C ARG A 341 -9.06 17.13 11.80
N PRO A 342 -10.36 17.28 12.12
CA PRO A 342 -11.42 16.41 11.60
C PRO A 342 -11.36 16.13 10.10
N GLU A 343 -11.12 17.16 9.29
CA GLU A 343 -11.05 17.07 7.82
C GLU A 343 -9.98 16.08 7.31
N TYR A 344 -8.82 15.99 7.98
CA TYR A 344 -7.77 15.05 7.63
C TYR A 344 -7.97 13.71 8.31
N HIS A 345 -8.56 13.71 9.51
CA HIS A 345 -8.90 12.49 10.23
C HIS A 345 -9.93 11.67 9.45
N ASP A 346 -10.99 12.30 8.93
CA ASP A 346 -12.04 11.62 8.14
C ASP A 346 -11.50 10.92 6.89
N ARG A 347 -10.44 11.47 6.28
CA ARG A 347 -9.80 10.90 5.08
C ARG A 347 -8.84 9.76 5.43
N LEU A 348 -8.11 9.86 6.53
CA LEU A 348 -7.13 8.86 6.95
C LEU A 348 -7.79 7.68 7.71
N PHE A 349 -8.84 7.95 8.49
CA PHE A 349 -9.51 7.01 9.39
C PHE A 349 -10.96 6.79 8.94
N ILE A 350 -11.12 6.19 7.76
CA ILE A 350 -12.44 5.94 7.15
C ILE A 350 -13.34 4.96 7.93
N GLU A 351 -12.81 4.27 8.94
CA GLU A 351 -13.58 3.39 9.83
C GLU A 351 -14.10 4.15 11.07
N TYR A 352 -13.70 5.41 11.24
CA TYR A 352 -14.20 6.26 12.32
C TYR A 352 -15.71 6.48 12.19
N ARG A 353 -16.47 5.96 13.15
CA ARG A 353 -17.95 5.90 13.09
C ARG A 353 -18.68 7.24 13.09
N HIS A 354 -18.01 8.33 13.50
CA HIS A 354 -18.60 9.68 13.51
C HIS A 354 -18.04 10.57 12.39
N ARG A 355 -17.35 10.00 11.40
CA ARG A 355 -16.86 10.76 10.27
C ARG A 355 -18.00 11.25 9.39
N ILE A 356 -17.74 12.32 8.67
CA ILE A 356 -18.61 12.79 7.60
C ILE A 356 -17.95 12.37 6.28
N PRO A 357 -18.56 11.43 5.51
CA PRO A 357 -18.05 11.06 4.20
C PRO A 357 -17.93 12.28 3.28
N GLY A 358 -16.85 12.35 2.52
CA GLY A 358 -16.69 13.40 1.51
C GLY A 358 -17.70 13.25 0.37
N LEU A 359 -17.94 14.31 -0.40
CA LEU A 359 -18.92 14.29 -1.51
C LEU A 359 -18.67 13.15 -2.51
N ARG A 360 -17.39 12.92 -2.86
CA ARG A 360 -16.97 11.84 -3.76
C ARG A 360 -17.38 10.46 -3.23
N GLU A 361 -17.12 10.20 -1.96
CA GLU A 361 -17.51 8.95 -1.32
C GLU A 361 -19.03 8.81 -1.19
N ALA A 362 -19.74 9.89 -0.87
CA ALA A 362 -21.20 9.90 -0.84
C ALA A 362 -21.81 9.56 -2.21
N THR A 363 -21.11 9.86 -3.31
CA THR A 363 -21.50 9.45 -4.67
C THR A 363 -21.07 8.03 -5.05
N GLY A 364 -20.56 7.25 -4.09
CA GLY A 364 -20.18 5.85 -4.26
C GLY A 364 -18.73 5.64 -4.71
N GLU A 365 -17.87 6.65 -4.57
CA GLU A 365 -16.45 6.54 -4.92
C GLU A 365 -15.62 5.85 -3.83
N LEU A 366 -14.74 4.94 -4.25
CA LEU A 366 -13.74 4.31 -3.40
C LEU A 366 -12.56 5.26 -3.18
N ILE A 367 -12.42 5.80 -1.97
CA ILE A 367 -11.23 6.53 -1.55
C ILE A 367 -10.15 5.54 -1.12
N VAL A 368 -9.31 5.10 -2.06
CA VAL A 368 -8.39 3.99 -1.85
C VAL A 368 -7.28 4.35 -0.84
N GLU A 369 -6.82 5.60 -0.81
CA GLU A 369 -5.75 6.07 0.08
C GLU A 369 -6.15 6.05 1.56
N GLY A 370 -7.43 6.30 1.84
CA GLY A 370 -7.98 6.19 3.19
C GLY A 370 -8.13 4.74 3.68
N ASN A 371 -8.13 3.77 2.76
CA ASN A 371 -8.39 2.36 3.03
C ASN A 371 -7.13 1.53 3.33
N THR A 372 -5.93 2.05 3.05
CA THR A 372 -4.67 1.35 3.30
C THR A 372 -4.41 1.19 4.81
N ILE A 373 -3.64 0.16 5.18
CA ILE A 373 -3.12 -0.06 6.54
C ILE A 373 -2.04 0.99 6.85
N GLN A 374 -1.12 1.22 5.91
CA GLN A 374 -0.09 2.24 6.00
C GLN A 374 -0.61 3.58 5.48
N LYS A 375 -0.40 4.63 6.26
CA LYS A 375 -0.97 5.97 6.02
C LYS A 375 0.08 7.05 6.14
N ALA A 376 -0.15 8.19 5.49
CA ALA A 376 0.72 9.36 5.55
C ALA A 376 -0.06 10.58 6.07
N TYR A 377 0.34 11.11 7.23
CA TYR A 377 -0.20 12.35 7.78
C TYR A 377 0.80 13.50 7.60
N ILE A 378 0.33 14.60 7.02
CA ILE A 378 1.14 15.80 6.76
C ILE A 378 0.70 16.89 7.74
N CYS A 379 1.65 17.47 8.47
CA CYS A 379 1.37 18.49 9.47
C CYS A 379 2.54 19.45 9.68
N HIS A 380 2.29 20.60 10.32
CA HIS A 380 3.32 21.57 10.71
C HIS A 380 3.94 21.29 12.08
N ALA A 381 3.85 20.05 12.58
CA ALA A 381 4.43 19.70 13.87
C ALA A 381 5.96 19.85 13.83
N ARG A 382 6.54 20.52 14.82
CA ARG A 382 7.99 20.74 14.93
C ARG A 382 8.70 19.78 15.89
N SER A 383 8.06 18.65 16.22
CA SER A 383 8.59 17.72 17.21
C SER A 383 9.80 16.96 16.66
N LYS A 384 10.93 17.09 17.37
CA LYS A 384 12.15 16.30 17.12
C LYS A 384 12.13 14.96 17.86
N LYS A 385 11.10 14.69 18.66
CA LYS A 385 11.03 13.52 19.55
C LYS A 385 10.41 12.26 18.93
N LEU A 386 9.82 12.39 17.74
CA LEU A 386 9.23 11.26 17.03
C LEU A 386 10.32 10.38 16.40
N GLY A 387 10.26 9.07 16.64
CA GLY A 387 11.16 8.07 16.06
C GLY A 387 10.41 6.90 15.47
N GLU A 388 11.06 6.18 14.55
CA GLU A 388 10.50 4.97 13.96
C GLU A 388 10.22 3.89 15.03
N GLY A 389 9.07 3.26 14.94
CA GLY A 389 8.55 2.31 15.95
C GLY A 389 7.78 2.96 17.09
N ASP A 390 7.85 4.29 17.28
CA ASP A 390 7.10 4.97 18.36
C ASP A 390 5.59 4.75 18.24
N VAL A 391 4.91 4.64 19.38
CA VAL A 391 3.44 4.53 19.42
C VAL A 391 2.82 5.91 19.28
N LEU A 392 1.84 6.01 18.40
CA LEU A 392 1.09 7.23 18.12
C LEU A 392 -0.38 7.01 18.50
N VAL A 393 -0.96 7.95 19.24
CA VAL A 393 -2.39 7.97 19.55
C VAL A 393 -3.00 9.26 18.99
N PHE A 394 -3.94 9.15 18.05
CA PHE A 394 -4.49 10.32 17.38
C PHE A 394 -5.60 11.00 18.18
N TYR A 395 -5.42 12.29 18.42
CA TYR A 395 -6.37 13.19 19.07
C TYR A 395 -7.08 14.06 18.02
N ARG A 396 -8.37 13.83 17.82
CA ARG A 396 -9.19 14.62 16.90
C ARG A 396 -9.56 15.95 17.55
N SER A 397 -9.06 17.05 17.02
CA SER A 397 -8.93 18.32 17.75
C SER A 397 -10.25 19.05 18.05
N GLN A 398 -11.19 19.10 17.11
CA GLN A 398 -12.47 19.81 17.30
C GLN A 398 -13.46 19.00 18.14
N ASP A 399 -13.51 17.68 17.90
CA ASP A 399 -14.33 16.74 18.68
C ASP A 399 -13.72 16.43 20.05
N LYS A 400 -12.45 16.81 20.25
CA LYS A 400 -11.70 16.71 21.49
C LYS A 400 -11.65 15.29 22.04
N MET A 401 -11.26 14.32 21.22
CA MET A 401 -11.21 12.92 21.63
C MET A 401 -10.02 12.15 21.05
N LEU A 402 -9.52 11.16 21.80
CA LEU A 402 -8.62 10.13 21.26
C LEU A 402 -9.42 9.09 20.48
N THR A 403 -8.88 8.67 19.35
CA THR A 403 -9.61 7.87 18.36
C THR A 403 -8.94 6.57 18.00
N SER A 404 -7.62 6.55 17.81
CA SER A 404 -6.92 5.41 17.24
C SER A 404 -5.49 5.28 17.77
N VAL A 405 -4.95 4.05 17.68
CA VAL A 405 -3.58 3.70 18.06
C VAL A 405 -2.84 3.18 16.82
N CYS A 406 -1.66 3.75 16.59
CA CYS A 406 -0.83 3.52 15.43
C CYS A 406 0.64 3.34 15.86
N SER A 407 1.48 2.84 14.95
CA SER A 407 2.94 2.89 15.11
C SER A 407 3.58 3.70 14.00
N LEU A 408 4.61 4.48 14.35
CA LEU A 408 5.36 5.30 13.41
C LEU A 408 6.24 4.40 12.53
N ASP A 409 6.04 4.46 11.22
CA ASP A 409 6.83 3.69 10.26
C ASP A 409 8.00 4.50 9.70
N ARG A 410 7.75 5.72 9.19
CA ARG A 410 8.78 6.63 8.66
C ARG A 410 8.41 8.07 8.97
N ILE A 411 9.40 8.94 9.05
CA ILE A 411 9.17 10.37 9.29
C ILE A 411 10.12 11.23 8.47
N PHE A 412 9.56 12.27 7.85
CA PHE A 412 10.30 13.29 7.11
C PHE A 412 9.95 14.66 7.67
N ARG A 413 10.92 15.57 7.72
CA ARG A 413 10.80 16.87 8.38
C ARG A 413 11.30 17.97 7.47
N ASP A 414 10.87 19.18 7.78
CA ASP A 414 11.38 20.42 7.19
C ASP A 414 11.23 20.46 5.65
N LEU A 415 10.18 19.83 5.12
CA LEU A 415 9.88 19.82 3.69
C LEU A 415 9.21 21.13 3.30
N ALA A 416 9.75 21.80 2.28
CA ALA A 416 9.39 23.18 1.96
C ALA A 416 8.79 23.35 0.57
N SER A 417 8.69 22.28 -0.23
CA SER A 417 8.09 22.33 -1.56
C SER A 417 7.04 21.24 -1.79
N TYR A 418 6.12 21.51 -2.72
CA TYR A 418 5.12 20.54 -3.16
C TYR A 418 5.81 19.31 -3.76
N GLU A 419 6.84 19.51 -4.58
CA GLU A 419 7.60 18.46 -5.25
C GLU A 419 8.24 17.49 -4.25
N GLU A 420 8.89 18.00 -3.20
CA GLU A 420 9.47 17.18 -2.13
C GLU A 420 8.42 16.33 -1.42
N VAL A 421 7.31 16.95 -1.02
CA VAL A 421 6.21 16.25 -0.34
C VAL A 421 5.60 15.19 -1.25
N MET A 422 5.33 15.55 -2.49
CA MET A 422 4.68 14.70 -3.46
C MET A 422 5.53 13.49 -3.84
N LYS A 423 6.84 13.69 -4.00
CA LYS A 423 7.82 12.62 -4.22
C LYS A 423 7.85 11.62 -3.07
N LEU A 424 7.73 12.08 -1.83
CA LEU A 424 7.78 11.22 -0.64
C LEU A 424 6.47 10.48 -0.39
N VAL A 425 5.34 11.18 -0.45
CA VAL A 425 4.02 10.58 -0.18
C VAL A 425 3.54 9.71 -1.34
N GLY A 426 3.85 10.13 -2.58
CA GLY A 426 3.49 9.41 -3.80
C GLY A 426 2.06 8.91 -3.80
N LYS A 427 1.88 7.63 -4.13
CA LYS A 427 0.57 6.95 -4.19
C LYS A 427 -0.27 7.07 -2.91
N ARG A 428 0.32 7.34 -1.74
CA ARG A 428 -0.37 7.30 -0.44
C ARG A 428 -1.02 8.63 -0.04
N THR A 429 -0.97 9.66 -0.89
CA THR A 429 -1.46 10.98 -0.51
C THR A 429 -2.98 11.01 -0.51
N VAL A 430 -3.57 11.27 0.66
CA VAL A 430 -5.00 11.63 0.71
C VAL A 430 -5.23 13.06 0.24
N TYR A 431 -4.20 13.90 0.13
CA TYR A 431 -4.26 15.35 -0.13
C TYR A 431 -4.24 15.66 -1.63
N SER A 432 -4.97 16.69 -2.02
CA SER A 432 -4.92 17.25 -3.37
C SER A 432 -3.71 18.17 -3.55
N LYS A 433 -3.34 18.46 -4.80
CA LYS A 433 -2.27 19.41 -5.13
C LYS A 433 -2.47 20.78 -4.50
N ASP A 434 -3.67 21.36 -4.60
CA ASP A 434 -3.97 22.69 -4.05
C ASP A 434 -3.80 22.71 -2.53
N GLU A 435 -4.16 21.63 -1.84
CA GLU A 435 -3.95 21.47 -0.40
C GLU A 435 -2.46 21.33 -0.06
N LEU A 436 -1.71 20.50 -0.79
CA LEU A 436 -0.28 20.30 -0.56
C LEU A 436 0.50 21.61 -0.79
N VAL A 437 0.21 22.32 -1.89
CA VAL A 437 0.79 23.64 -2.18
C VAL A 437 0.44 24.63 -1.08
N SER A 438 -0.81 24.65 -0.62
CA SER A 438 -1.21 25.50 0.50
C SER A 438 -0.43 25.16 1.77
N LEU A 439 -0.32 23.88 2.14
CA LEU A 439 0.39 23.43 3.34
C LEU A 439 1.85 23.90 3.34
N VAL A 440 2.59 23.70 2.25
CA VAL A 440 4.01 24.11 2.17
C VAL A 440 4.19 25.62 2.10
N ASN A 441 3.24 26.35 1.50
CA ASN A 441 3.27 27.83 1.47
C ASN A 441 3.07 28.44 2.86
N HIS A 442 2.38 27.76 3.79
CA HIS A 442 2.26 28.20 5.19
C HIS A 442 3.53 27.92 6.02
N GLY A 443 4.49 27.19 5.47
CA GLY A 443 5.78 26.89 6.07
C GLY A 443 6.16 25.41 5.97
N PRO A 444 7.37 25.04 6.41
CA PRO A 444 7.87 23.68 6.29
C PRO A 444 6.97 22.66 7.00
N VAL A 445 6.76 21.52 6.35
CA VAL A 445 5.89 20.43 6.83
C VAL A 445 6.67 19.20 7.25
N MET A 446 6.03 18.39 8.08
CA MET A 446 6.45 17.07 8.51
C MET A 446 5.48 16.04 7.94
N ILE A 447 6.02 14.94 7.39
CA ILE A 447 5.26 13.76 6.97
C ILE A 447 5.50 12.66 7.99
N ILE A 448 4.43 12.11 8.54
CA ILE A 448 4.44 10.95 9.42
C ILE A 448 3.79 9.79 8.67
N PHE A 449 4.59 8.81 8.27
CA PHE A 449 4.07 7.51 7.82
C PHE A 449 3.83 6.64 9.04
N PHE A 450 2.68 6.00 9.10
CA PHE A 450 2.30 5.15 10.23
C PHE A 450 1.47 3.95 9.79
N LEU A 451 1.50 2.89 10.59
CA LEU A 451 0.61 1.73 10.48
C LEU A 451 -0.57 1.95 11.43
N LEU A 452 -1.79 1.90 10.90
CA LEU A 452 -3.00 1.90 11.71
C LEU A 452 -3.23 0.48 12.26
N HIS A 453 -3.08 0.32 13.58
CA HIS A 453 -3.33 -0.97 14.25
C HIS A 453 -4.81 -1.09 14.61
N PHE A 454 -5.33 -0.16 15.42
CA PHE A 454 -6.70 -0.23 15.90
C PHE A 454 -7.32 1.15 16.11
N ASP A 455 -8.60 1.27 15.77
CA ASP A 455 -9.44 2.29 16.36
C ASP A 455 -9.79 1.91 17.81
N LEU A 456 -9.87 2.91 18.69
CA LEU A 456 -10.32 2.70 20.05
C LEU A 456 -11.81 2.34 20.04
N LYS A 457 -12.17 1.22 20.68
CA LYS A 457 -13.57 0.80 20.84
C LYS A 457 -14.38 1.86 21.58
N LYS A 458 -13.74 2.55 22.53
CA LYS A 458 -14.30 3.69 23.27
C LYS A 458 -13.43 4.92 23.04
N TYR A 459 -13.93 5.88 22.26
CA TYR A 459 -13.25 7.16 22.12
C TYR A 459 -13.16 7.88 23.47
N ILE A 460 -11.99 8.45 23.75
CA ILE A 460 -11.71 9.04 25.06
C ILE A 460 -11.80 10.56 24.94
N SER A 461 -12.80 11.17 25.56
CA SER A 461 -12.98 12.63 25.54
C SER A 461 -11.85 13.35 26.28
N LEU A 462 -11.62 14.62 25.93
CA LEU A 462 -10.65 15.49 26.62
C LEU A 462 -10.91 15.55 28.12
N ARG A 463 -12.18 15.61 28.54
CA ARG A 463 -12.56 15.61 29.96
C ARG A 463 -12.04 14.34 30.64
N ASN A 464 -12.27 13.16 30.06
CA ASN A 464 -11.79 11.91 30.63
C ASN A 464 -10.24 11.86 30.69
N LEU A 465 -9.54 12.45 29.70
CA LEU A 465 -8.07 12.56 29.74
C LEU A 465 -7.57 13.49 30.85
N GLN A 466 -8.31 14.58 31.11
CA GLN A 466 -8.00 15.53 32.18
C GLN A 466 -8.26 14.92 33.56
N ASP A 467 -9.42 14.28 33.72
CA ASP A 467 -9.82 13.61 34.96
C ASP A 467 -8.85 12.47 35.32
N ALA A 468 -8.31 11.77 34.32
CA ALA A 468 -7.27 10.75 34.49
C ALA A 468 -5.84 11.32 34.66
N GLY A 469 -5.65 12.64 34.59
CA GLY A 469 -4.33 13.26 34.73
C GLY A 469 -3.35 12.99 33.57
N ILE A 470 -3.85 12.52 32.42
CA ILE A 470 -3.06 12.20 31.22
C ILE A 470 -2.61 13.49 30.54
N VAL A 471 -3.53 14.45 30.37
CA VAL A 471 -3.25 15.78 29.80
C VAL A 471 -3.88 16.87 30.67
N ARG A 472 -3.26 18.05 30.73
CA ARG A 472 -3.84 19.21 31.43
C ARG A 472 -4.78 20.03 30.54
N ARG A 473 -4.49 20.10 29.25
CA ARG A 473 -5.20 20.88 28.23
C ARG A 473 -5.30 20.10 26.93
N ALA A 474 -6.18 20.53 26.04
CA ALA A 474 -6.30 19.96 24.70
C ALA A 474 -4.92 19.95 23.99
N PRO A 475 -4.45 18.79 23.48
CA PRO A 475 -3.25 18.72 22.67
C PRO A 475 -3.32 19.68 21.47
N GLN A 476 -2.37 20.62 21.40
CA GLN A 476 -2.23 21.57 20.27
C GLN A 476 -0.99 21.24 19.41
N SER A 477 -0.11 20.39 19.92
CA SER A 477 1.09 19.88 19.25
C SER A 477 1.31 18.44 19.66
N VAL A 478 2.33 17.79 19.09
CA VAL A 478 2.76 16.45 19.49
C VAL A 478 3.16 16.45 20.96
N ILE A 479 2.54 15.59 21.77
CA ILE A 479 2.83 15.44 23.19
C ILE A 479 3.38 14.06 23.44
N GLU A 480 4.56 13.97 24.04
CA GLU A 480 5.09 12.71 24.58
C GLU A 480 4.42 12.41 25.93
N ILE A 481 4.02 11.17 26.15
CA ILE A 481 3.41 10.69 27.40
C ILE A 481 4.21 9.53 27.98
N SER A 482 4.12 9.35 29.30
CA SER A 482 4.76 8.23 29.98
C SER A 482 4.04 6.90 29.68
N ASN A 483 4.72 5.79 29.95
CA ASN A 483 4.15 4.47 29.74
C ASN A 483 2.88 4.25 30.59
N GLU A 484 2.88 4.74 31.83
CA GLU A 484 1.74 4.61 32.76
C GLU A 484 0.50 5.32 32.21
N ARG A 485 0.68 6.54 31.68
CA ARG A 485 -0.41 7.29 31.04
C ARG A 485 -0.91 6.61 29.77
N TYR A 486 0.00 6.02 29.00
CA TYR A 486 -0.37 5.25 27.82
C TYR A 486 -1.18 4.00 28.17
N GLN A 487 -0.78 3.24 29.19
CA GLN A 487 -1.54 2.08 29.66
C GLN A 487 -2.93 2.46 30.17
N GLN A 488 -3.08 3.62 30.82
CA GLN A 488 -4.40 4.17 31.15
C GLN A 488 -5.26 4.45 29.90
N ILE A 489 -4.67 5.02 28.84
CA ILE A 489 -5.35 5.25 27.55
C ILE A 489 -5.83 3.92 26.96
N LEU A 490 -5.00 2.87 26.94
CA LEU A 490 -5.39 1.57 26.38
C LEU A 490 -6.59 0.97 27.12
N LYS A 491 -6.55 0.98 28.45
CA LYS A 491 -7.63 0.50 29.31
C LYS A 491 -8.93 1.29 29.10
N MET A 492 -8.85 2.61 29.07
CA MET A 492 -10.01 3.48 28.84
C MET A 492 -10.59 3.31 27.43
N GLY A 493 -9.71 3.13 26.44
CA GLY A 493 -10.05 2.98 25.02
C GLY A 493 -10.58 1.60 24.65
N GLY A 494 -10.40 0.60 25.53
CA GLY A 494 -10.84 -0.77 25.32
C GLY A 494 -10.01 -1.50 24.26
N LEU A 495 -8.71 -1.20 24.18
CA LEU A 495 -7.79 -1.97 23.34
C LEU A 495 -7.64 -3.39 23.91
N ASP A 496 -7.56 -4.38 23.03
CA ASP A 496 -7.32 -5.77 23.42
C ASP A 496 -5.81 -6.01 23.53
N GLU A 497 -5.33 -6.22 24.76
CA GLU A 497 -3.91 -6.37 25.10
C GLU A 497 -3.26 -7.61 24.45
N ARG A 498 -4.04 -8.56 23.91
CA ARG A 498 -3.51 -9.67 23.11
C ARG A 498 -2.78 -9.23 21.84
N PHE A 499 -2.98 -7.98 21.41
CA PHE A 499 -2.33 -7.39 20.25
C PHE A 499 -1.14 -6.48 20.60
N THR A 500 -0.81 -6.33 21.88
CA THR A 500 0.35 -5.55 22.31
C THR A 500 1.53 -6.49 22.61
N LEU A 501 2.72 -6.15 22.11
CA LEU A 501 3.97 -6.88 22.31
C LEU A 501 4.86 -6.05 23.24
N HIS A 502 5.31 -6.59 24.37
CA HIS A 502 6.17 -5.85 25.30
C HIS A 502 7.06 -6.74 26.14
#